data_AF-A0A7C4JUB1-F1
#
_entry.id   AF-A0A7C4JUB1-F1
#
_cell.length_a   1.000
_cell.length_b   1.000
_cell.length_c   1.000
_cell.angle_alpha   90.00
_cell.angle_beta   90.00
_cell.angle_gamma   90.00
#
_symmetry.space_group_name_H-M   'P 1'
#
loop_
_entity.id
_entity.type
_entity.pdbx_description
1 polymer ?
#
loop_
_entity_poly.entity_id
_entity_poly.type
_entity_poly.pdbx_seq_one_letter_code
_entity_poly.pdbx_strand_id
1 'polypeptide(L)'
;MNYLCLVFGMRPQVLAESRFFRQYGRQGNWRWAEMPVSQEQTHGVALDTATGATYCTCPFRPRPCVHAQAFALVAQAVAAEVFAPCDELPAWLAIASGAKPTRRTSAPLAVPTFEEERINRAQRGLEDLEAWLDDGLRRGLATAASEDQHFYLTAATRLADASMRNLSRRLRTAGKAFVEHPDQPASLLATLADAAIAIQSFRRREHLSKAQRSDWETFLGFTQKKETVRLHGERLQDTWAIVGIAVEWLEASLRERRTWLLGAQSGRFALLLDYAFGAEGFPPALAAGALVQGELAFYPSAWPLRALPVEALSTVPGRQVRKLPGWSTFSEMAHTFARALTHQPWLAALPAVLQEVRLWRCAKGFGLADKEGYWVPLRNAEAVGWVLLAGSEGRPITVFGEWDGEQFEALSFVCAERFIHLYSICEPSSLEAASSD
;
A
#
# COMPACT_ATOMS: atom_id res chain seq x y z
N MET A 1 14.55 -32.64 5.11
CA MET A 1 15.01 -32.34 3.74
C MET A 1 14.58 -30.92 3.39
N ASN A 2 15.07 -29.98 4.19
CA ASN A 2 14.86 -28.54 4.05
C ASN A 2 16.04 -27.96 3.25
N TYR A 3 15.83 -26.84 2.56
CA TYR A 3 16.88 -25.99 1.95
C TYR A 3 17.55 -26.40 0.61
N LEU A 4 16.85 -27.10 -0.28
CA LEU A 4 17.34 -27.31 -1.67
C LEU A 4 16.51 -26.63 -2.77
N CYS A 5 15.38 -25.98 -2.44
CA CYS A 5 14.43 -25.49 -3.44
C CYS A 5 14.73 -24.10 -4.03
N LEU A 6 15.76 -23.37 -3.56
CA LEU A 6 15.84 -21.92 -3.82
C LEU A 6 16.96 -21.42 -4.76
N VAL A 7 17.84 -22.26 -5.33
CA VAL A 7 19.02 -21.70 -6.05
C VAL A 7 19.39 -22.32 -7.41
N PHE A 8 18.84 -23.46 -7.85
CA PHE A 8 19.18 -23.99 -9.18
C PHE A 8 17.94 -24.47 -9.93
N GLY A 9 17.85 -24.11 -11.22
CA GLY A 9 16.78 -24.51 -12.13
C GLY A 9 16.59 -26.03 -12.14
N MET A 10 15.67 -26.51 -11.30
CA MET A 10 15.37 -27.93 -11.17
C MET A 10 14.76 -28.42 -12.47
N ARG A 11 15.47 -29.33 -13.13
CA ARG A 11 14.97 -30.03 -14.30
C ARG A 11 13.88 -31.03 -13.84
N PRO A 12 12.74 -31.15 -14.53
CA PRO A 12 11.65 -32.06 -14.16
C PRO A 12 12.09 -33.50 -13.85
N GLN A 13 13.16 -33.95 -14.51
CA GLN A 13 13.75 -35.28 -14.35
C GLN A 13 14.22 -35.58 -12.92
N VAL A 14 14.64 -34.55 -12.16
CA VAL A 14 15.09 -34.73 -10.77
C VAL A 14 13.93 -35.08 -9.83
N LEU A 15 12.73 -34.58 -10.15
CA LEU A 15 11.51 -34.84 -9.38
C LEU A 15 10.66 -35.96 -9.98
N ALA A 16 11.05 -36.52 -11.14
CA ALA A 16 10.31 -37.54 -11.87
C ALA A 16 10.53 -38.94 -11.28
N GLU A 17 10.43 -39.07 -9.96
CA GLU A 17 10.55 -40.34 -9.25
C GLU A 17 9.26 -40.65 -8.49
N SER A 18 8.78 -41.89 -8.58
CA SER A 18 7.50 -42.30 -7.99
C SER A 18 7.43 -42.10 -6.47
N ARG A 19 8.56 -42.09 -5.76
CA ARG A 19 8.63 -41.87 -4.30
C ARG A 19 8.19 -40.47 -3.85
N PHE A 20 8.23 -39.49 -4.75
CA PHE A 20 7.82 -38.11 -4.42
C PHE A 20 6.31 -37.90 -4.52
N PHE A 21 5.58 -38.84 -5.10
CA PHE A 21 4.13 -38.77 -5.25
C PHE A 21 3.46 -39.89 -4.43
N ARG A 22 2.29 -39.57 -3.89
CA ARG A 22 1.46 -40.45 -3.07
C ARG A 22 0.02 -40.37 -3.57
N GLN A 23 -0.81 -41.30 -3.12
CA GLN A 23 -2.24 -41.34 -3.44
C GLN A 23 -2.52 -41.20 -4.95
N TYR A 24 -2.07 -42.19 -5.72
CA TYR A 24 -2.28 -42.23 -7.17
C TYR A 24 -3.72 -42.61 -7.49
N GLY A 25 -4.36 -41.85 -8.38
CA GLY A 25 -5.74 -42.12 -8.80
C GLY A 25 -5.99 -41.89 -10.29
N ARG A 26 -7.06 -42.50 -10.79
CA ARG A 26 -7.53 -42.32 -12.17
C ARG A 26 -9.05 -42.25 -12.28
N GLN A 27 -9.52 -41.35 -13.14
CA GLN A 27 -10.90 -41.33 -13.63
C GLN A 27 -10.88 -40.92 -15.11
N GLY A 28 -11.39 -41.80 -15.99
CA GLY A 28 -11.30 -41.59 -17.44
C GLY A 28 -9.85 -41.38 -17.91
N ASN A 29 -9.62 -40.27 -18.62
CA ASN A 29 -8.30 -39.89 -19.14
C ASN A 29 -7.42 -39.18 -18.11
N TRP A 30 -7.93 -38.86 -16.92
CA TRP A 30 -7.14 -38.20 -15.89
C TRP A 30 -6.33 -39.22 -15.10
N ARG A 31 -5.05 -38.90 -14.92
CA ARG A 31 -4.14 -39.51 -13.95
C ARG A 31 -3.73 -38.43 -12.97
N TRP A 32 -3.76 -38.73 -11.68
CA TRP A 32 -3.41 -37.76 -10.65
C TRP A 32 -2.69 -38.41 -9.48
N ALA A 33 -1.97 -37.58 -8.74
CA ALA A 33 -1.35 -37.93 -7.48
C ALA A 33 -1.20 -36.69 -6.60
N GLU A 34 -0.76 -36.92 -5.37
CA GLU A 34 -0.44 -35.91 -4.38
C GLU A 34 1.06 -35.87 -4.13
N MET A 35 1.66 -34.68 -4.17
CA MET A 35 3.07 -34.46 -3.90
C MET A 35 3.22 -33.72 -2.57
N PRO A 36 3.69 -34.37 -1.48
CA PRO A 36 3.95 -33.70 -0.22
C PRO A 36 5.12 -32.72 -0.35
N VAL A 37 4.94 -31.47 0.10
CA VAL A 37 6.00 -30.44 0.10
C VAL A 37 6.49 -30.15 1.52
N SER A 38 5.59 -30.18 2.50
CA SER A 38 5.89 -30.08 3.93
C SER A 38 4.96 -30.99 4.73
N GLN A 39 5.05 -30.98 6.07
CA GLN A 39 4.14 -31.74 6.92
C GLN A 39 2.68 -31.24 6.83
N GLU A 40 2.48 -29.98 6.45
CA GLU A 40 1.15 -29.33 6.41
C GLU A 40 0.69 -29.01 4.98
N GLN A 41 1.56 -29.18 3.98
CA GLN A 41 1.27 -28.78 2.60
C GLN A 41 1.50 -29.91 1.60
N THR A 42 0.45 -30.20 0.84
CA THR A 42 0.43 -31.18 -0.25
C THR A 42 -0.04 -30.50 -1.53
N HIS A 43 0.58 -30.81 -2.65
CA HIS A 43 0.15 -30.35 -3.97
C HIS A 43 -0.44 -31.48 -4.79
N GLY A 44 -1.71 -31.35 -5.18
CA GLY A 44 -2.30 -32.17 -6.23
C GLY A 44 -1.62 -31.89 -7.59
N VAL A 45 -1.27 -32.95 -8.30
CA VAL A 45 -0.73 -32.95 -9.67
C VAL A 45 -1.56 -33.88 -10.55
N ALA A 46 -1.80 -33.48 -11.80
CA ALA A 46 -2.59 -34.28 -12.74
C ALA A 46 -2.08 -34.17 -14.17
N LEU A 47 -2.36 -35.22 -14.95
CA LEU A 47 -2.13 -35.35 -16.38
C LEU A 47 -3.41 -35.85 -17.02
N ASP A 48 -3.90 -35.15 -18.04
CA ASP A 48 -4.88 -35.69 -18.98
C ASP A 48 -4.12 -36.47 -20.06
N THR A 49 -4.27 -37.79 -20.08
CA THR A 49 -3.58 -38.67 -21.02
C THR A 49 -4.09 -38.54 -22.46
N ALA A 50 -5.24 -37.91 -22.68
CA ALA A 50 -5.76 -37.68 -24.03
C ALA A 50 -5.21 -36.41 -24.67
N THR A 51 -5.06 -35.33 -23.88
CA THR A 51 -4.62 -34.02 -24.39
C THR A 51 -3.16 -33.68 -24.07
N GLY A 52 -2.55 -34.40 -23.13
CA GLY A 52 -1.25 -34.04 -22.56
C GLY A 52 -1.30 -32.84 -21.63
N ALA A 53 -2.49 -32.31 -21.31
CA ALA A 53 -2.65 -31.18 -20.41
C ALA A 53 -2.20 -31.57 -19.00
N THR A 54 -1.37 -30.73 -18.39
CA THR A 54 -0.86 -30.94 -17.03
C THR A 54 -1.39 -29.88 -16.08
N TYR A 55 -1.71 -30.32 -14.87
CA TYR A 55 -2.24 -29.45 -13.83
C TYR A 55 -1.47 -29.66 -12.52
N CYS A 56 -1.33 -28.58 -11.76
CA CYS A 56 -0.79 -28.66 -10.41
C CYS A 56 -1.35 -27.53 -9.55
N THR A 57 -1.62 -27.82 -8.28
CA THR A 57 -2.16 -26.84 -7.30
C THR A 57 -1.12 -25.89 -6.72
N CYS A 58 0.18 -26.05 -7.02
CA CYS A 58 1.24 -25.20 -6.45
C CYS A 58 1.11 -23.70 -6.86
N PRO A 59 1.51 -22.74 -6.02
CA PRO A 59 1.35 -21.32 -6.35
C PRO A 59 2.32 -20.80 -7.45
N PHE A 60 3.35 -21.58 -7.81
CA PHE A 60 4.42 -21.15 -8.70
C PHE A 60 3.96 -20.88 -10.16
N ARG A 61 4.59 -19.89 -10.81
CA ARG A 61 4.46 -19.50 -12.23
C ARG A 61 5.86 -19.38 -12.86
N PRO A 62 6.06 -19.70 -14.15
CA PRO A 62 5.09 -20.01 -15.21
C PRO A 62 4.52 -21.44 -15.15
N ARG A 63 3.46 -21.71 -15.93
CA ARG A 63 2.86 -23.05 -16.07
C ARG A 63 3.17 -23.66 -17.44
N PRO A 64 3.40 -24.98 -17.54
CA PRO A 64 3.35 -25.98 -16.46
C PRO A 64 4.55 -25.87 -15.51
N CYS A 65 4.31 -26.04 -14.21
CA CYS A 65 5.39 -25.99 -13.21
C CYS A 65 6.23 -27.27 -13.24
N VAL A 66 7.40 -27.26 -12.60
CA VAL A 66 8.29 -28.43 -12.52
C VAL A 66 7.61 -29.67 -11.93
N HIS A 67 6.67 -29.50 -10.98
CA HIS A 67 5.91 -30.61 -10.39
C HIS A 67 4.96 -31.26 -11.39
N ALA A 68 4.25 -30.44 -12.18
CA ALA A 68 3.32 -30.92 -13.20
C ALA A 68 4.07 -31.67 -14.32
N GLN A 69 5.23 -31.15 -14.72
CA GLN A 69 6.11 -31.77 -15.72
C GLN A 69 6.73 -33.08 -15.19
N ALA A 70 7.21 -33.08 -13.93
CA ALA A 70 7.77 -34.27 -13.30
C ALA A 70 6.72 -35.37 -13.16
N PHE A 71 5.50 -35.03 -12.74
CA PHE A 71 4.41 -35.98 -12.66
C PHE A 71 4.01 -36.54 -14.03
N ALA A 72 4.02 -35.72 -15.09
CA ALA A 72 3.74 -36.21 -16.44
C ALA A 72 4.75 -37.29 -16.89
N LEU A 73 6.02 -37.14 -16.54
CA LEU A 73 7.05 -38.16 -16.78
C LEU A 73 6.79 -39.43 -15.95
N VAL A 74 6.45 -39.27 -14.66
CA VAL A 74 6.11 -40.41 -13.78
C VAL A 74 4.87 -41.16 -14.30
N ALA A 75 3.83 -40.44 -14.71
CA ALA A 75 2.60 -41.03 -15.20
C ALA A 75 2.76 -41.80 -16.52
N GLN A 76 3.81 -41.51 -17.29
CA GLN A 76 4.17 -42.27 -18.49
C GLN A 76 5.06 -43.50 -18.16
N ALA A 77 5.88 -43.41 -17.11
CA ALA A 77 6.83 -44.46 -16.74
C ALA A 77 6.24 -45.53 -15.81
N VAL A 78 5.23 -45.17 -15.02
CA VAL A 78 4.62 -46.06 -14.03
C VAL A 78 3.47 -46.86 -14.65
N ALA A 79 3.37 -48.14 -14.29
CA ALA A 79 2.32 -49.04 -14.76
C ALA A 79 0.92 -48.51 -14.42
N ALA A 80 -0.06 -48.69 -15.32
CA ALA A 80 -1.39 -48.10 -15.20
C ALA A 80 -2.16 -48.59 -13.95
N GLU A 81 -1.78 -49.75 -13.41
CA GLU A 81 -2.33 -50.40 -12.23
C GLU A 81 -2.02 -49.66 -10.94
N VAL A 82 -0.97 -48.82 -10.92
CA VAL A 82 -0.63 -47.99 -9.74
C VAL A 82 -1.68 -46.91 -9.51
N PHE A 83 -2.37 -46.49 -10.57
CA PHE A 83 -3.45 -45.51 -10.48
C PHE A 83 -4.76 -46.21 -10.11
N ALA A 84 -5.13 -46.10 -8.84
CA ALA A 84 -6.38 -46.69 -8.36
C ALA A 84 -7.58 -46.04 -9.09
N PRO A 85 -8.51 -46.82 -9.66
CA PRO A 85 -9.74 -46.27 -10.21
C PRO A 85 -10.52 -45.58 -9.10
N CYS A 86 -10.95 -44.34 -9.36
CA CYS A 86 -11.81 -43.58 -8.46
C CYS A 86 -13.10 -43.20 -9.16
N ASP A 87 -14.22 -43.33 -8.44
CA ASP A 87 -15.54 -42.97 -8.96
C ASP A 87 -15.73 -41.45 -9.05
N GLU A 88 -15.03 -40.68 -8.20
CA GLU A 88 -15.06 -39.21 -8.17
C GLU A 88 -13.64 -38.62 -8.19
N LEU A 89 -13.44 -37.55 -8.97
CA LEU A 89 -12.18 -36.79 -8.96
C LEU A 89 -12.03 -36.01 -7.65
N PRO A 90 -10.79 -35.82 -7.16
CA PRO A 90 -10.52 -34.88 -6.09
C PRO A 90 -11.09 -33.49 -6.41
N ALA A 91 -11.59 -32.78 -5.40
CA ALA A 91 -12.27 -31.48 -5.60
C ALA A 91 -11.41 -30.47 -6.38
N TRP A 92 -10.10 -30.45 -6.14
CA TRP A 92 -9.16 -29.57 -6.86
C TRP A 92 -9.01 -29.92 -8.35
N LEU A 93 -9.22 -31.19 -8.71
CA LEU A 93 -9.13 -31.68 -10.09
C LEU A 93 -10.48 -31.62 -10.81
N ALA A 94 -11.60 -31.82 -10.11
CA ALA A 94 -12.95 -31.67 -10.66
C ALA A 94 -13.18 -30.26 -11.24
N ILE A 95 -12.68 -29.22 -10.56
CA ILE A 95 -12.73 -27.83 -11.05
C ILE A 95 -11.90 -27.66 -12.32
N ALA A 96 -10.74 -28.31 -12.41
CA ALA A 96 -9.83 -28.20 -13.55
C ALA A 96 -10.27 -29.06 -14.76
N SER A 97 -10.99 -30.16 -14.52
CA SER A 97 -11.51 -31.06 -15.56
C SER A 97 -12.87 -30.65 -16.11
N GLY A 98 -13.51 -29.62 -15.53
CA GLY A 98 -14.85 -29.16 -15.92
C GLY A 98 -15.99 -30.06 -15.46
N ALA A 99 -15.73 -31.02 -14.57
CA ALA A 99 -16.75 -31.91 -14.01
C ALA A 99 -17.59 -31.18 -12.94
N LYS A 100 -18.93 -31.26 -13.04
CA LYS A 100 -19.84 -30.67 -12.04
C LYS A 100 -19.71 -31.46 -10.71
N PRO A 101 -19.38 -30.81 -9.58
CA PRO A 101 -19.27 -31.51 -8.30
C PRO A 101 -20.64 -31.97 -7.79
N THR A 102 -20.77 -33.27 -7.54
CA THR A 102 -21.87 -33.88 -6.77
C THR A 102 -21.67 -33.55 -5.30
N ARG A 103 -22.48 -32.62 -4.79
CA ARG A 103 -22.40 -32.10 -3.43
C ARG A 103 -22.86 -33.15 -2.41
N ARG A 104 -21.93 -33.81 -1.71
CA ARG A 104 -22.26 -34.50 -0.45
C ARG A 104 -22.42 -33.50 0.68
N THR A 105 -23.59 -33.48 1.28
CA THR A 105 -23.90 -32.86 2.58
C THR A 105 -23.25 -33.68 3.69
N SER A 106 -21.98 -33.41 3.99
CA SER A 106 -21.50 -33.45 5.37
C SER A 106 -21.50 -32.01 5.88
N ALA A 107 -22.09 -31.76 7.04
CA ALA A 107 -22.05 -30.47 7.70
C ALA A 107 -20.58 -29.97 7.69
N PRO A 108 -20.28 -28.78 7.15
CA PRO A 108 -18.91 -28.29 7.15
C PRO A 108 -18.50 -28.10 8.60
N LEU A 109 -17.44 -28.77 9.04
CA LEU A 109 -16.54 -28.11 9.99
C LEU A 109 -16.17 -26.80 9.29
N ALA A 110 -16.57 -25.67 9.85
CA ALA A 110 -16.37 -24.37 9.25
C ALA A 110 -14.85 -24.15 9.10
N VAL A 111 -14.31 -24.47 7.93
CA VAL A 111 -12.98 -24.02 7.53
C VAL A 111 -13.11 -22.51 7.45
N PRO A 112 -12.40 -21.74 8.29
CA PRO A 112 -12.52 -20.30 8.27
C PRO A 112 -12.22 -19.79 6.86
N THR A 113 -13.01 -18.86 6.38
CA THR A 113 -12.71 -18.19 5.13
C THR A 113 -11.34 -17.50 5.25
N PHE A 114 -10.66 -17.27 4.12
CA PHE A 114 -9.40 -16.50 4.12
C PHE A 114 -9.51 -15.16 4.85
N GLU A 115 -10.70 -14.55 4.85
CA GLU A 115 -11.01 -13.33 5.56
C GLU A 115 -11.01 -13.54 7.08
N GLU A 116 -11.68 -14.60 7.56
CA GLU A 116 -11.71 -14.97 8.97
C GLU A 116 -10.32 -15.36 9.48
N GLU A 117 -9.54 -16.11 8.71
CA GLU A 117 -8.14 -16.42 9.07
C GLU A 117 -7.26 -15.17 9.17
N ARG A 118 -7.49 -14.17 8.30
CA ARG A 118 -6.77 -12.90 8.33
C ARG A 118 -7.16 -12.07 9.55
N ILE A 119 -8.45 -12.00 9.86
CA ILE A 119 -8.96 -11.31 11.05
C ILE A 119 -8.44 -11.98 12.33
N ASN A 120 -8.44 -13.31 12.40
CA ASN A 120 -7.91 -14.05 13.54
C ASN A 120 -6.41 -13.84 13.76
N ARG A 121 -5.62 -13.76 12.67
CA ARG A 121 -4.19 -13.40 12.76
C ARG A 121 -3.98 -11.96 13.22
N ALA A 122 -4.77 -11.02 12.68
CA ALA A 122 -4.74 -9.62 13.11
C ALA A 122 -5.09 -9.49 14.59
N GLN A 123 -6.10 -10.21 15.07
CA GLN A 123 -6.49 -10.23 16.48
C GLN A 123 -5.32 -10.58 17.40
N ARG A 124 -4.68 -11.74 17.17
CA ARG A 124 -3.56 -12.19 18.01
C ARG A 124 -2.40 -11.20 17.99
N GLY A 125 -2.06 -10.67 16.81
CA GLY A 125 -0.99 -9.69 16.69
C GLY A 125 -1.31 -8.36 17.40
N LEU A 126 -2.58 -7.94 17.43
CA LEU A 126 -3.00 -6.73 18.15
C LEU A 126 -3.06 -6.95 19.66
N GLU A 127 -3.44 -8.15 20.13
CA GLU A 127 -3.38 -8.54 21.54
C GLU A 127 -1.92 -8.54 22.04
N ASP A 128 -1.00 -9.11 21.27
CA ASP A 128 0.44 -9.08 21.56
C ASP A 128 1.00 -7.65 21.58
N LEU A 129 0.58 -6.81 20.61
CA LEU A 129 0.99 -5.41 20.55
C LEU A 129 0.47 -4.62 21.76
N GLU A 130 -0.78 -4.86 22.17
CA GLU A 130 -1.37 -4.20 23.32
C GLU A 130 -0.63 -4.56 24.61
N ALA A 131 -0.33 -5.84 24.82
CA ALA A 131 0.45 -6.27 25.97
C ALA A 131 1.85 -5.62 26.00
N TRP A 132 2.48 -5.49 24.82
CA TRP A 132 3.77 -4.80 24.69
C TRP A 132 3.67 -3.29 24.98
N LEU A 133 2.61 -2.62 24.52
CA LEU A 133 2.35 -1.21 24.82
C LEU A 133 2.08 -0.99 26.31
N ASP A 134 1.25 -1.82 26.93
CA ASP A 134 0.92 -1.75 28.35
C ASP A 134 2.16 -1.96 29.23
N ASP A 135 3.03 -2.91 28.88
CA ASP A 135 4.30 -3.11 29.57
C ASP A 135 5.22 -1.89 29.44
N GLY A 136 5.35 -1.34 28.23
CA GLY A 136 6.11 -0.12 27.97
C GLY A 136 5.60 1.08 28.78
N LEU A 137 4.28 1.27 28.86
CA LEU A 137 3.66 2.33 29.66
C LEU A 137 3.86 2.12 31.17
N ARG A 138 3.78 0.89 31.66
CA ARG A 138 4.01 0.55 33.09
C ARG A 138 5.44 0.81 33.53
N ARG A 139 6.42 0.50 32.67
CA ARG A 139 7.84 0.79 32.92
C ARG A 139 8.15 2.29 32.80
N GLY A 140 7.33 2.99 32.02
CA GLY A 140 7.38 4.44 31.82
C GLY A 140 8.17 4.80 30.57
N LEU A 141 7.71 5.81 29.84
CA LEU A 141 8.32 6.21 28.57
C LEU A 141 9.78 6.67 28.70
N ALA A 142 10.20 7.09 29.90
CA ALA A 142 11.60 7.42 30.18
C ALA A 142 12.52 6.20 30.06
N THR A 143 12.05 4.98 30.36
CA THR A 143 12.85 3.77 30.20
C THR A 143 12.98 3.36 28.74
N ALA A 144 12.07 3.83 27.87
CA ALA A 144 12.15 3.56 26.43
C ALA A 144 13.44 4.13 25.82
N ALA A 145 13.99 5.22 26.38
CA ALA A 145 15.27 5.80 25.96
C ALA A 145 16.48 4.91 26.33
N SER A 146 16.30 3.96 27.24
CA SER A 146 17.31 2.97 27.62
C SER A 146 17.17 1.66 26.83
N GLU A 147 16.14 1.53 26.00
CA GLU A 147 15.93 0.36 25.14
C GLU A 147 16.81 0.43 23.90
N ASP A 148 17.21 -0.74 23.40
CA ASP A 148 17.95 -0.84 22.16
C ASP A 148 17.01 -1.00 20.94
N GLN A 149 17.61 -1.03 19.75
CA GLN A 149 16.85 -1.24 18.52
C GLN A 149 16.15 -2.63 18.51
N HIS A 150 16.71 -3.62 19.19
CA HIS A 150 16.18 -4.99 19.22
C HIS A 150 14.82 -5.07 19.92
N PHE A 151 14.61 -4.26 20.96
CA PHE A 151 13.32 -4.12 21.63
C PHE A 151 12.18 -3.80 20.65
N TYR A 152 12.35 -2.76 19.83
CA TYR A 152 11.36 -2.35 18.82
C TYR A 152 11.25 -3.33 17.66
N LEU A 153 12.37 -3.91 17.22
CA LEU A 153 12.40 -4.88 16.12
C LEU A 153 11.65 -6.16 16.46
N THR A 154 11.72 -6.61 17.72
CA THR A 154 10.99 -7.80 18.19
C THR A 154 9.48 -7.60 18.07
N ALA A 155 8.97 -6.48 18.55
CA ALA A 155 7.55 -6.13 18.42
C ALA A 155 7.15 -5.97 16.94
N ALA A 156 7.97 -5.28 16.13
CA ALA A 156 7.73 -5.11 14.70
C ALA A 156 7.70 -6.45 13.93
N THR A 157 8.52 -7.43 14.33
CA THR A 157 8.55 -8.77 13.69
C THR A 157 7.24 -9.52 13.96
N ARG A 158 6.75 -9.50 15.20
CA ARG A 158 5.45 -10.11 15.54
C ARG A 158 4.29 -9.50 14.75
N LEU A 159 4.31 -8.19 14.53
CA LEU A 159 3.34 -7.52 13.66
C LEU A 159 3.42 -8.00 12.20
N ALA A 160 4.63 -8.21 11.68
CA ALA A 160 4.81 -8.74 10.33
C ALA A 160 4.28 -10.18 10.21
N ASP A 161 4.53 -11.03 11.21
CA ASP A 161 4.01 -12.40 11.27
C ASP A 161 2.48 -12.42 11.34
N ALA A 162 1.88 -11.44 12.01
CA ALA A 162 0.44 -11.19 12.03
C ALA A 162 -0.10 -10.51 10.75
N SER A 163 0.72 -10.40 9.69
CA SER A 163 0.37 -9.76 8.41
C SER A 163 0.09 -8.25 8.45
N MET A 164 0.52 -7.56 9.52
CA MET A 164 0.38 -6.11 9.70
C MET A 164 1.66 -5.38 9.25
N ARG A 165 2.05 -5.59 7.98
CA ARG A 165 3.34 -5.14 7.44
C ARG A 165 3.54 -3.62 7.50
N ASN A 166 2.48 -2.83 7.32
CA ASN A 166 2.58 -1.37 7.38
C ASN A 166 2.86 -0.89 8.80
N LEU A 167 2.14 -1.41 9.79
CA LEU A 167 2.35 -1.09 11.20
C LEU A 167 3.73 -1.58 11.69
N SER A 168 4.14 -2.77 11.26
CA SER A 168 5.50 -3.29 11.49
C SER A 168 6.59 -2.33 11.00
N ARG A 169 6.47 -1.86 9.75
CA ARG A 169 7.41 -0.89 9.17
C ARG A 169 7.43 0.41 9.97
N ARG A 170 6.26 0.99 10.28
CA ARG A 170 6.14 2.22 11.07
C ARG A 170 6.83 2.10 12.42
N LEU A 171 6.55 1.03 13.18
CA LEU A 171 7.15 0.81 14.50
C LEU A 171 8.68 0.67 14.41
N ARG A 172 9.18 -0.08 13.43
CA ARG A 172 10.62 -0.24 13.21
C ARG A 172 11.30 1.09 12.87
N THR A 173 10.69 1.90 12.00
CA THR A 173 11.24 3.21 11.61
C THR A 173 11.24 4.17 12.80
N ALA A 174 10.13 4.26 13.53
CA ALA A 174 10.00 5.13 14.70
C ALA A 174 10.96 4.72 15.84
N GLY A 175 11.06 3.41 16.11
CA GLY A 175 11.99 2.88 17.11
C GLY A 175 13.46 3.13 16.74
N LYS A 176 13.83 2.95 15.47
CA LYS A 176 15.18 3.26 14.99
C LYS A 176 15.49 4.75 15.18
N ALA A 177 14.62 5.64 14.70
CA ALA A 177 14.81 7.08 14.81
C ALA A 177 14.92 7.54 16.27
N PHE A 178 14.12 6.95 17.17
CA PHE A 178 14.18 7.27 18.59
C PHE A 178 15.46 6.78 19.27
N VAL A 179 15.99 5.62 18.90
CA VAL A 179 17.29 5.15 19.40
C VAL A 179 18.43 6.06 18.92
N GLU A 180 18.36 6.56 17.68
CA GLU A 180 19.33 7.51 17.12
C GLU A 180 19.21 8.91 17.76
N HIS A 181 17.99 9.33 18.10
CA HIS A 181 17.67 10.64 18.68
C HIS A 181 16.68 10.56 19.87
N PRO A 182 17.12 10.08 21.05
CA PRO A 182 16.23 9.87 22.20
C PRO A 182 15.58 11.14 22.78
N ASP A 183 16.11 12.32 22.47
CA ASP A 183 15.58 13.63 22.85
C ASP A 183 14.36 14.05 22.03
N GLN A 184 13.99 13.29 20.99
CA GLN A 184 12.88 13.58 20.08
C GLN A 184 11.79 12.50 20.13
N PRO A 185 11.08 12.34 21.26
CA PRO A 185 10.12 11.25 21.47
C PRO A 185 8.84 11.39 20.64
N ALA A 186 8.54 12.57 20.09
CA ALA A 186 7.26 12.88 19.46
C ALA A 186 6.87 11.89 18.36
N SER A 187 7.82 11.53 17.48
CA SER A 187 7.57 10.58 16.38
C SER A 187 7.26 9.15 16.87
N LEU A 188 7.98 8.69 17.90
CA LEU A 188 7.69 7.41 18.53
C LEU A 188 6.30 7.45 19.20
N LEU A 189 6.02 8.49 19.99
CA LEU A 189 4.73 8.63 20.67
C LEU A 189 3.55 8.67 19.70
N ALA A 190 3.68 9.40 18.59
CA ALA A 190 2.66 9.42 17.53
C ALA A 190 2.42 8.01 16.96
N THR A 191 3.50 7.26 16.72
CA THR A 191 3.40 5.87 16.22
C THR A 191 2.74 4.93 17.23
N LEU A 192 3.06 5.07 18.52
CA LEU A 192 2.44 4.28 19.59
C LEU A 192 0.97 4.66 19.80
N ALA A 193 0.63 5.95 19.67
CA ALA A 193 -0.75 6.43 19.73
C ALA A 193 -1.58 5.89 18.55
N ASP A 194 -1.06 5.93 17.34
CA ASP A 194 -1.68 5.33 16.14
C ASP A 194 -1.95 3.83 16.33
N ALA A 195 -0.98 3.12 16.92
CA ALA A 195 -1.11 1.70 17.25
C ALA A 195 -2.21 1.45 18.30
N ALA A 196 -2.26 2.26 19.35
CA ALA A 196 -3.32 2.19 20.36
C ALA A 196 -4.71 2.45 19.74
N ILE A 197 -4.84 3.42 18.84
CA ILE A 197 -6.09 3.67 18.10
C ILE A 197 -6.46 2.46 17.25
N ALA A 198 -5.50 1.77 16.62
CA ALA A 198 -5.76 0.57 15.82
C ALA A 198 -6.24 -0.61 16.67
N ILE A 199 -5.68 -0.80 17.86
CA ILE A 199 -6.13 -1.79 18.85
C ILE A 199 -7.58 -1.48 19.28
N GLN A 200 -7.86 -0.25 19.68
CA GLN A 200 -9.19 0.15 20.13
C GLN A 200 -10.24 0.07 18.99
N SER A 201 -9.84 0.40 17.77
CA SER A 201 -10.67 0.25 16.57
C SER A 201 -11.04 -1.21 16.32
N PHE A 202 -10.08 -2.14 16.48
CA PHE A 202 -10.34 -3.57 16.33
C PHE A 202 -11.32 -4.11 17.39
N ARG A 203 -11.19 -3.67 18.64
CA ARG A 203 -12.12 -4.03 19.73
C ARG A 203 -13.54 -3.58 19.46
N ARG A 204 -13.70 -2.42 18.83
CA ARG A 204 -15.00 -1.82 18.49
C ARG A 204 -15.39 -2.04 17.03
N ARG A 205 -14.77 -3.00 16.33
CA ARG A 205 -14.90 -3.19 14.88
C ARG A 205 -16.34 -3.37 14.39
N GLU A 206 -17.22 -3.92 15.23
CA GLU A 206 -18.65 -4.10 14.92
C GLU A 206 -19.39 -2.76 14.79
N HIS A 207 -18.88 -1.70 15.41
CA HIS A 207 -19.43 -0.34 15.33
C HIS A 207 -18.77 0.52 14.25
N LEU A 208 -17.69 0.05 13.62
CA LEU A 208 -17.04 0.78 12.55
C LEU A 208 -17.91 0.77 11.29
N SER A 209 -18.05 1.94 10.67
CA SER A 209 -18.60 2.01 9.32
C SER A 209 -17.70 1.23 8.34
N LYS A 210 -18.25 0.83 7.18
CA LYS A 210 -17.45 0.17 6.12
C LYS A 210 -16.23 1.00 5.72
N ALA A 211 -16.39 2.32 5.69
CA ALA A 211 -15.37 3.29 5.39
C ALA A 211 -14.22 3.28 6.43
N GLN A 212 -14.56 3.34 7.72
CA GLN A 212 -13.59 3.28 8.82
C GLN A 212 -12.91 1.91 8.93
N ARG A 213 -13.62 0.83 8.62
CA ARG A 213 -13.03 -0.51 8.57
C ARG A 213 -11.98 -0.58 7.45
N SER A 214 -12.28 -0.05 6.27
CA SER A 214 -11.33 0.05 5.16
C SER A 214 -10.08 0.87 5.51
N ASP A 215 -10.28 1.98 6.23
CA ASP A 215 -9.19 2.81 6.75
C ASP A 215 -8.28 2.04 7.72
N TRP A 216 -8.87 1.32 8.67
CA TRP A 216 -8.16 0.47 9.62
C TRP A 216 -7.39 -0.66 8.93
N GLU A 217 -8.03 -1.37 7.99
CA GLU A 217 -7.40 -2.42 7.19
C GLU A 217 -6.19 -1.87 6.41
N THR A 218 -6.33 -0.69 5.79
CA THR A 218 -5.26 -0.03 5.05
C THR A 218 -4.09 0.36 5.96
N PHE A 219 -4.40 0.88 7.16
CA PHE A 219 -3.39 1.22 8.18
C PHE A 219 -2.57 -0.01 8.59
N LEU A 220 -3.21 -1.16 8.79
CA LEU A 220 -2.52 -2.42 9.09
C LEU A 220 -1.68 -2.94 7.90
N GLY A 221 -2.08 -2.61 6.67
CA GLY A 221 -1.39 -3.01 5.45
C GLY A 221 -2.14 -4.06 4.63
N PHE A 222 -3.44 -4.19 4.83
CA PHE A 222 -4.30 -4.97 3.98
C PHE A 222 -4.62 -4.16 2.72
N THR A 223 -4.27 -4.73 1.57
CA THR A 223 -4.43 -4.07 0.28
C THR A 223 -5.73 -4.49 -0.38
N GLN A 224 -6.45 -3.51 -0.92
CA GLN A 224 -7.58 -3.77 -1.79
C GLN A 224 -7.12 -3.97 -3.23
N LYS A 225 -7.78 -4.89 -3.94
CA LYS A 225 -7.51 -5.11 -5.35
C LYS A 225 -7.97 -3.89 -6.14
N LYS A 226 -7.09 -3.35 -6.99
CA LYS A 226 -7.40 -2.21 -7.88
C LYS A 226 -8.68 -2.44 -8.69
N GLU A 227 -8.91 -3.68 -9.14
CA GLU A 227 -10.10 -4.05 -9.89
C GLU A 227 -11.40 -3.89 -9.07
N THR A 228 -11.40 -4.33 -7.82
CA THR A 228 -12.54 -4.15 -6.91
C THR A 228 -12.86 -2.69 -6.71
N VAL A 229 -11.84 -1.83 -6.58
CA VAL A 229 -12.02 -0.38 -6.42
C VAL A 229 -12.58 0.24 -7.70
N ARG A 230 -12.08 -0.15 -8.88
CA ARG A 230 -12.63 0.34 -10.16
C ARG A 230 -14.10 -0.05 -10.35
N LEU A 231 -14.47 -1.26 -9.95
CA LEU A 231 -15.84 -1.77 -10.14
C LEU A 231 -16.83 -1.27 -9.09
N HIS A 232 -16.41 -1.10 -7.83
CA HIS A 232 -17.32 -0.88 -6.71
C HIS A 232 -17.02 0.37 -5.87
N GLY A 233 -15.90 1.06 -6.12
CA GLY A 233 -15.59 2.33 -5.47
C GLY A 233 -16.55 3.44 -5.90
N GLU A 234 -16.66 4.48 -5.08
CA GLU A 234 -17.39 5.69 -5.44
C GLU A 234 -16.77 6.29 -6.70
N ARG A 235 -17.58 6.51 -7.73
CA ARG A 235 -17.11 7.04 -9.01
C ARG A 235 -17.48 8.51 -9.16
N LEU A 236 -16.53 9.29 -9.66
CA LEU A 236 -16.71 10.71 -9.91
C LEU A 236 -16.07 11.09 -11.24
N GLN A 237 -16.93 11.55 -12.15
CA GLN A 237 -16.53 12.20 -13.39
C GLN A 237 -16.26 13.68 -13.12
N ASP A 238 -15.09 14.18 -13.51
CA ASP A 238 -14.76 15.60 -13.40
C ASP A 238 -13.73 16.01 -14.48
N THR A 239 -13.41 17.30 -14.50
CA THR A 239 -12.17 17.84 -15.06
C THR A 239 -11.20 18.11 -13.92
N TRP A 240 -10.12 17.35 -13.88
CA TRP A 240 -9.15 17.33 -12.80
C TRP A 240 -7.93 18.20 -13.13
N ALA A 241 -7.66 19.18 -12.27
CA ALA A 241 -6.40 19.91 -12.29
C ALA A 241 -5.30 19.10 -11.62
N ILE A 242 -4.16 18.90 -12.28
CA ILE A 242 -2.98 18.26 -11.65
C ILE A 242 -2.26 19.31 -10.82
N VAL A 243 -2.56 19.36 -9.52
CA VAL A 243 -2.15 20.46 -8.64
C VAL A 243 -0.79 20.24 -7.98
N GLY A 244 -0.32 19.01 -7.89
CA GLY A 244 1.00 18.73 -7.33
C GLY A 244 1.46 17.32 -7.60
N ILE A 245 2.77 17.14 -7.70
CA ILE A 245 3.42 15.84 -7.82
C ILE A 245 4.59 15.81 -6.83
N ALA A 246 4.68 14.75 -6.05
CA ALA A 246 5.82 14.48 -5.18
C ALA A 246 6.35 13.07 -5.47
N VAL A 247 7.67 12.91 -5.39
CA VAL A 247 8.32 11.59 -5.47
C VAL A 247 9.20 11.43 -4.25
N GLU A 248 9.02 10.32 -3.56
CA GLU A 248 9.73 10.01 -2.33
C GLU A 248 10.31 8.59 -2.36
N TRP A 249 11.44 8.41 -1.69
CA TRP A 249 12.01 7.10 -1.43
C TRP A 249 11.40 6.54 -0.15
N LEU A 250 10.64 5.45 -0.27
CA LEU A 250 10.11 4.74 0.90
C LEU A 250 11.16 3.77 1.48
N GLU A 251 11.96 3.16 0.60
CA GLU A 251 13.08 2.28 0.93
C GLU A 251 14.18 2.44 -0.13
N ALA A 252 15.36 1.85 0.06
CA ALA A 252 16.51 2.01 -0.84
C ALA A 252 16.22 1.67 -2.32
N SER A 253 15.24 0.81 -2.58
CA SER A 253 14.83 0.40 -3.93
C SER A 253 13.34 0.61 -4.20
N LEU A 254 12.62 1.37 -3.37
CA LEU A 254 11.19 1.62 -3.55
C LEU A 254 10.92 3.12 -3.56
N ARG A 255 10.40 3.60 -4.69
CA ARG A 255 9.93 4.97 -4.84
C ARG A 255 8.41 5.00 -4.92
N GLU A 256 7.82 6.01 -4.28
CA GLU A 256 6.41 6.35 -4.39
C GLU A 256 6.27 7.67 -5.15
N ARG A 257 5.33 7.75 -6.08
CA ARG A 257 4.90 9.00 -6.72
C ARG A 257 3.47 9.30 -6.31
N ARG A 258 3.29 10.47 -5.70
CA ARG A 258 2.02 11.04 -5.29
C ARG A 258 1.62 12.09 -6.31
N THR A 259 0.51 11.87 -7.01
CA THR A 259 -0.06 12.85 -7.96
C THR A 259 -1.39 13.34 -7.40
N TRP A 260 -1.43 14.62 -7.06
CA TRP A 260 -2.62 15.28 -6.52
C TRP A 260 -3.43 15.93 -7.62
N LEU A 261 -4.75 15.73 -7.52
CA LEU A 261 -5.73 16.27 -8.43
C LEU A 261 -6.78 17.06 -7.64
N LEU A 262 -7.28 18.13 -8.25
CA LEU A 262 -8.42 18.91 -7.75
C LEU A 262 -9.51 18.97 -8.82
N GLY A 263 -10.70 18.46 -8.52
CA GLY A 263 -11.85 18.51 -9.41
C GLY A 263 -12.34 19.94 -9.60
N ALA A 264 -12.42 20.40 -10.85
CA ALA A 264 -12.82 21.75 -11.19
C ALA A 264 -14.31 21.99 -10.93
N GLN A 265 -15.15 20.95 -11.07
CA GLN A 265 -16.59 21.03 -10.81
C GLN A 265 -16.93 20.62 -9.39
N SER A 266 -16.37 19.51 -8.90
CA SER A 266 -16.69 18.97 -7.58
C SER A 266 -15.97 19.67 -6.43
N GLY A 267 -14.86 20.36 -6.70
CA GLY A 267 -13.94 20.84 -5.66
C GLY A 267 -13.29 19.70 -4.87
N ARG A 268 -13.38 18.45 -5.34
CA ARG A 268 -12.89 17.25 -4.63
C ARG A 268 -11.41 17.06 -4.89
N PHE A 269 -10.64 16.79 -3.85
CA PHE A 269 -9.26 16.30 -4.00
C PHE A 269 -9.23 14.81 -4.31
N ALA A 270 -8.30 14.41 -5.16
CA ALA A 270 -7.95 13.01 -5.41
C ALA A 270 -6.43 12.80 -5.42
N LEU A 271 -6.00 11.63 -5.00
CA LEU A 271 -4.59 11.22 -4.95
C LEU A 271 -4.40 9.92 -5.75
N LEU A 272 -3.55 9.98 -6.76
CA LEU A 272 -3.04 8.80 -7.46
C LEU A 272 -1.69 8.41 -6.86
N LEU A 273 -1.55 7.13 -6.52
CA LEU A 273 -0.32 6.55 -5.96
C LEU A 273 0.27 5.54 -6.93
N ASP A 274 1.47 5.83 -7.41
CA ASP A 274 2.30 4.92 -8.19
C ASP A 274 3.53 4.49 -7.39
N TYR A 275 3.96 3.25 -7.61
CA TYR A 275 5.15 2.70 -6.98
C TYR A 275 6.10 2.20 -8.06
N ALA A 276 7.39 2.42 -7.87
CA ALA A 276 8.44 1.95 -8.76
C ALA A 276 9.54 1.23 -7.96
N PHE A 277 9.91 0.02 -8.38
CA PHE A 277 10.90 -0.81 -7.70
C PHE A 277 12.22 -0.89 -8.48
N GLY A 278 13.34 -0.68 -7.80
CA GLY A 278 14.68 -0.73 -8.37
C GLY A 278 14.83 0.24 -9.55
N ALA A 279 15.24 -0.29 -10.70
CA ALA A 279 15.42 0.48 -11.93
C ALA A 279 14.12 0.73 -12.71
N GLU A 280 12.98 0.21 -12.26
CA GLU A 280 11.70 0.48 -12.91
C GLU A 280 11.37 1.98 -12.83
N GLY A 281 10.81 2.50 -13.93
CA GLY A 281 10.24 3.83 -14.00
C GLY A 281 8.78 3.83 -13.55
N PHE A 282 8.25 5.02 -13.29
CA PHE A 282 6.82 5.19 -13.09
C PHE A 282 6.05 5.04 -14.42
N PRO A 283 4.76 4.64 -14.38
CA PRO A 283 3.89 4.72 -15.56
C PRO A 283 3.80 6.16 -16.12
N PRO A 284 3.37 6.34 -17.39
CA PRO A 284 3.35 7.64 -18.06
C PRO A 284 2.77 8.76 -17.18
N ALA A 285 3.53 9.85 -17.05
CA ALA A 285 3.23 10.90 -16.09
C ALA A 285 2.12 11.83 -16.59
N LEU A 286 1.23 12.20 -15.67
CA LEU A 286 0.40 13.39 -15.81
C LEU A 286 1.29 14.61 -15.54
N ALA A 287 1.17 15.66 -16.34
CA ALA A 287 1.97 16.86 -16.16
C ALA A 287 1.36 17.77 -15.09
N ALA A 288 2.18 18.22 -14.13
CA ALA A 288 1.74 19.22 -13.15
C ALA A 288 1.29 20.50 -13.87
N GLY A 289 0.16 21.07 -13.42
CA GLY A 289 -0.47 22.24 -14.03
C GLY A 289 -1.35 21.93 -15.24
N ALA A 290 -1.40 20.69 -15.73
CA ALA A 290 -2.33 20.28 -16.76
C ALA A 290 -3.76 20.11 -16.22
N LEU A 291 -4.75 20.22 -17.10
CA LEU A 291 -6.11 19.76 -16.85
C LEU A 291 -6.35 18.45 -17.60
N VAL A 292 -6.94 17.48 -16.93
CA VAL A 292 -7.30 16.18 -17.52
C VAL A 292 -8.76 15.86 -17.25
N GLN A 293 -9.42 15.17 -18.15
CA GLN A 293 -10.81 14.78 -18.04
C GLN A 293 -10.93 13.26 -17.92
N GLY A 294 -11.81 12.80 -17.03
CA GLY A 294 -12.10 11.38 -16.88
C GLY A 294 -12.75 11.04 -15.54
N GLU A 295 -13.15 9.78 -15.42
CA GLU A 295 -13.77 9.23 -14.23
C GLU A 295 -12.72 8.64 -13.29
N LEU A 296 -12.81 9.00 -12.01
CA LEU A 296 -12.01 8.40 -10.93
C LEU A 296 -12.91 7.53 -10.05
N ALA A 297 -12.39 6.37 -9.64
CA ALA A 297 -12.97 5.52 -8.60
C ALA A 297 -12.16 5.65 -7.30
N PHE A 298 -12.82 6.07 -6.22
CA PHE A 298 -12.18 6.28 -4.93
C PHE A 298 -12.10 4.99 -4.11
N TYR A 299 -10.98 4.83 -3.39
CA TYR A 299 -10.87 3.79 -2.38
C TYR A 299 -11.86 4.10 -1.24
N PRO A 300 -12.56 3.09 -0.69
CA PRO A 300 -13.40 3.28 0.47
C PRO A 300 -12.57 3.83 1.65
N SER A 301 -13.05 4.92 2.23
CA SER A 301 -12.41 5.60 3.35
C SER A 301 -13.41 6.55 3.98
N ALA A 302 -13.25 6.85 5.27
CA ALA A 302 -14.03 7.86 5.96
C ALA A 302 -13.62 9.28 5.53
N TRP A 303 -12.45 9.41 4.87
CA TRP A 303 -12.00 10.63 4.22
C TRP A 303 -11.36 10.29 2.85
N PRO A 304 -12.16 9.95 1.81
CA PRO A 304 -11.63 9.37 0.59
C PRO A 304 -10.87 10.40 -0.25
N LEU A 305 -9.56 10.19 -0.33
CA LEU A 305 -8.62 10.94 -1.17
C LEU A 305 -8.01 10.05 -2.25
N ARG A 306 -7.58 8.83 -1.87
CA ARG A 306 -6.95 7.91 -2.80
C ARG A 306 -7.94 7.45 -3.86
N ALA A 307 -7.56 7.51 -5.12
CA ALA A 307 -8.39 7.08 -6.25
C ALA A 307 -7.60 6.31 -7.31
N LEU A 308 -8.33 5.74 -8.26
CA LEU A 308 -7.81 5.16 -9.49
C LEU A 308 -8.58 5.73 -10.68
N PRO A 309 -7.92 5.97 -11.82
CA PRO A 309 -8.63 6.17 -13.06
C PRO A 309 -9.43 4.90 -13.40
N VAL A 310 -10.71 5.08 -13.72
CA VAL A 310 -11.57 4.00 -14.24
C VAL A 310 -11.08 3.64 -15.65
N GLU A 311 -10.87 4.67 -16.46
CA GLU A 311 -10.23 4.62 -17.78
C GLU A 311 -9.05 5.61 -17.84
N ALA A 312 -8.33 5.64 -18.96
CA ALA A 312 -7.24 6.60 -19.15
C ALA A 312 -7.77 8.04 -19.14
N LEU A 313 -7.15 8.91 -18.33
CA LEU A 313 -7.49 10.33 -18.29
C LEU A 313 -7.01 11.02 -19.57
N SER A 314 -7.84 11.88 -20.13
CA SER A 314 -7.54 12.61 -21.37
C SER A 314 -7.13 14.05 -21.06
N THR A 315 -5.96 14.48 -21.53
CA THR A 315 -5.51 15.88 -21.37
C THR A 315 -6.44 16.83 -22.11
N VAL A 316 -6.83 17.93 -21.46
CA VAL A 316 -7.60 19.01 -22.07
C VAL A 316 -6.64 19.95 -22.81
N PRO A 317 -6.64 19.98 -24.16
CA PRO A 317 -5.64 20.73 -24.92
C PRO A 317 -5.74 22.25 -24.70
N GLY A 318 -4.59 22.92 -24.65
CA GLY A 318 -4.51 24.39 -24.54
C GLY A 318 -5.00 24.97 -23.22
N ARG A 319 -5.30 24.15 -22.21
CA ARG A 319 -5.77 24.58 -20.89
C ARG A 319 -4.76 24.17 -19.82
N GLN A 320 -4.45 25.12 -18.95
CA GLN A 320 -3.55 24.93 -17.81
C GLN A 320 -4.15 25.57 -16.57
N VAL A 321 -3.69 25.11 -15.42
CA VAL A 321 -4.02 25.71 -14.12
C VAL A 321 -3.49 27.14 -14.08
N ARG A 322 -4.38 28.09 -13.81
CA ARG A 322 -4.05 29.51 -13.62
C ARG A 322 -4.46 30.05 -12.26
N LYS A 323 -5.39 29.36 -11.59
CA LYS A 323 -5.94 29.72 -10.28
C LYS A 323 -6.28 28.43 -9.55
N LEU A 324 -6.15 28.44 -8.23
CA LEU A 324 -6.54 27.34 -7.37
C LEU A 324 -7.49 27.87 -6.28
N PRO A 325 -8.72 27.35 -6.18
CA PRO A 325 -9.60 27.65 -5.06
C PRO A 325 -9.07 26.98 -3.80
N GLY A 326 -9.13 27.68 -2.67
CA GLY A 326 -8.58 27.19 -1.40
C GLY A 326 -8.99 28.03 -0.21
N TRP A 327 -8.31 27.81 0.91
CA TRP A 327 -8.56 28.53 2.15
C TRP A 327 -7.82 29.86 2.17
N SER A 328 -8.50 30.90 2.65
CA SER A 328 -7.89 32.23 2.85
C SER A 328 -7.32 32.44 4.26
N THR A 329 -7.57 31.48 5.17
CA THR A 329 -7.08 31.48 6.56
C THR A 329 -6.65 30.08 6.96
N PHE A 330 -5.66 29.96 7.84
CA PHE A 330 -5.17 28.66 8.32
C PHE A 330 -6.09 28.04 9.36
N SER A 331 -6.91 28.84 10.04
CA SER A 331 -7.92 28.34 10.97
C SER A 331 -8.89 27.39 10.27
N GLU A 332 -9.39 27.72 9.08
CA GLU A 332 -10.31 26.85 8.33
C GLU A 332 -9.67 25.52 7.90
N MET A 333 -8.40 25.57 7.47
CA MET A 333 -7.62 24.37 7.17
C MET A 333 -7.45 23.50 8.43
N ALA A 334 -7.06 24.09 9.56
CA ALA A 334 -6.85 23.37 10.81
C ALA A 334 -8.14 22.71 11.32
N HIS A 335 -9.28 23.40 11.27
CA HIS A 335 -10.58 22.83 11.61
C HIS A 335 -10.97 21.68 10.67
N THR A 336 -10.68 21.82 9.37
CA THR A 336 -10.93 20.75 8.39
C THR A 336 -10.07 19.53 8.69
N PHE A 337 -8.80 19.72 9.05
CA PHE A 337 -7.91 18.62 9.41
C PHE A 337 -8.36 17.91 10.70
N ALA A 338 -8.73 18.66 11.73
CA ALA A 338 -9.27 18.09 12.97
C ALA A 338 -10.54 17.25 12.72
N ARG A 339 -11.44 17.72 11.84
CA ARG A 339 -12.62 16.95 11.40
C ARG A 339 -12.22 15.69 10.63
N ALA A 340 -11.23 15.78 9.75
CA ALA A 340 -10.74 14.63 9.00
C ALA A 340 -10.19 13.55 9.96
N LEU A 341 -9.37 13.94 10.95
CA LEU A 341 -8.82 13.04 11.96
C LEU A 341 -9.89 12.40 12.86
N THR A 342 -11.01 13.08 13.07
CA THR A 342 -12.16 12.51 13.81
C THR A 342 -12.79 11.32 13.05
N HIS A 343 -12.74 11.34 11.71
CA HIS A 343 -13.32 10.30 10.87
C HIS A 343 -12.31 9.24 10.43
N GLN A 344 -11.09 9.67 10.09
CA GLN A 344 -9.96 8.86 9.63
C GLN A 344 -8.71 9.26 10.44
N PRO A 345 -8.47 8.63 11.61
CA PRO A 345 -7.42 9.04 12.53
C PRO A 345 -6.00 8.83 11.99
N TRP A 346 -5.81 7.98 10.98
CA TRP A 346 -4.50 7.71 10.38
C TRP A 346 -4.23 8.54 9.11
N LEU A 347 -4.99 9.61 8.88
CA LEU A 347 -4.76 10.50 7.75
C LEU A 347 -3.38 11.17 7.89
N ALA A 348 -2.42 10.76 7.06
CA ALA A 348 -1.05 11.24 7.16
C ALA A 348 -0.90 12.73 6.83
N ALA A 349 -1.68 13.23 5.87
CA ALA A 349 -1.69 14.64 5.53
C ALA A 349 -3.01 15.04 4.84
N LEU A 350 -3.40 16.30 5.04
CA LEU A 350 -4.51 16.94 4.32
C LEU A 350 -3.97 17.68 3.09
N PRO A 351 -4.49 17.43 1.88
CA PRO A 351 -4.21 18.30 0.74
C PRO A 351 -4.80 19.68 0.99
N ALA A 352 -4.01 20.73 0.81
CA ALA A 352 -4.46 22.10 1.03
C ALA A 352 -4.03 23.03 -0.09
N VAL A 353 -4.97 23.88 -0.50
CA VAL A 353 -4.67 25.10 -1.24
C VAL A 353 -4.78 26.26 -0.26
N LEU A 354 -3.68 26.97 -0.07
CA LEU A 354 -3.58 28.15 0.79
C LEU A 354 -3.49 29.39 -0.08
N GLN A 355 -4.48 30.27 0.02
CA GLN A 355 -4.60 31.47 -0.79
C GLN A 355 -4.04 32.70 -0.07
N GLU A 356 -3.52 33.65 -0.84
CA GLU A 356 -3.00 34.94 -0.34
C GLU A 356 -1.95 34.79 0.76
N VAL A 357 -1.14 33.73 0.70
CA VAL A 357 -0.08 33.48 1.69
C VAL A 357 1.21 34.19 1.32
N ARG A 358 1.93 34.66 2.33
CA ARG A 358 3.27 35.25 2.18
C ARG A 358 4.32 34.31 2.75
N LEU A 359 5.50 34.30 2.13
CA LEU A 359 6.64 33.60 2.70
C LEU A 359 7.21 34.36 3.88
N TRP A 360 7.58 33.60 4.91
CA TRP A 360 8.28 34.07 6.09
C TRP A 360 9.54 33.23 6.29
N ARG A 361 10.68 33.86 6.56
CA ARG A 361 11.91 33.15 6.93
C ARG A 361 12.15 33.30 8.42
N CYS A 362 12.35 32.18 9.10
CA CYS A 362 12.68 32.13 10.53
C CYS A 362 14.02 31.41 10.74
N ALA A 363 14.49 31.36 11.99
CA ALA A 363 15.75 30.69 12.33
C ALA A 363 15.75 29.17 12.01
N LYS A 364 14.56 28.55 11.91
CA LYS A 364 14.38 27.12 11.64
C LYS A 364 14.06 26.81 10.17
N GLY A 365 14.13 27.80 9.29
CA GLY A 365 13.80 27.64 7.86
C GLY A 365 12.65 28.55 7.42
N PHE A 366 11.92 28.13 6.39
CA PHE A 366 10.82 28.90 5.82
C PHE A 366 9.45 28.51 6.40
N GLY A 367 8.50 29.42 6.31
CA GLY A 367 7.10 29.21 6.65
C GLY A 367 6.19 30.02 5.73
N LEU A 368 4.90 29.74 5.78
CA LEU A 368 3.85 30.51 5.12
C LEU A 368 3.03 31.23 6.17
N ALA A 369 2.66 32.48 5.92
CA ALA A 369 1.78 33.27 6.76
C ALA A 369 0.50 33.64 6.01
N ASP A 370 -0.65 33.52 6.68
CA ASP A 370 -1.93 33.97 6.15
C ASP A 370 -2.17 35.47 6.44
N LYS A 371 -3.32 35.97 5.98
CA LYS A 371 -3.72 37.37 6.17
C LYS A 371 -4.03 37.76 7.61
N GLU A 372 -4.26 36.79 8.50
CA GLU A 372 -4.53 37.01 9.93
C GLU A 372 -3.25 36.99 10.78
N GLY A 373 -2.10 36.69 10.15
CA GLY A 373 -0.80 36.62 10.81
C GLY A 373 -0.50 35.27 11.46
N TYR A 374 -1.36 34.26 11.24
CA TYR A 374 -1.01 32.88 11.59
C TYR A 374 0.01 32.36 10.58
N TRP A 375 0.93 31.52 11.05
CA TRP A 375 1.97 30.95 10.21
C TRP A 375 2.12 29.44 10.42
N VAL A 376 2.51 28.75 9.37
CA VAL A 376 2.84 27.32 9.37
C VAL A 376 4.27 27.11 8.85
N PRO A 377 5.10 26.27 9.50
CA PRO A 377 6.44 25.97 9.01
C PRO A 377 6.39 25.12 7.74
N LEU A 378 7.35 25.34 6.83
CA LEU A 378 7.56 24.46 5.68
C LEU A 378 8.47 23.30 6.09
N ARG A 379 8.11 22.06 5.72
CA ARG A 379 8.99 20.89 5.86
C ARG A 379 9.94 20.68 4.68
N ASN A 380 9.73 21.44 3.59
CA ASN A 380 10.57 21.35 2.40
C ASN A 380 12.03 21.72 2.69
N ALA A 381 12.95 21.26 1.84
CA ALA A 381 14.33 21.74 1.82
C ALA A 381 14.38 23.27 1.61
N GLU A 382 15.40 23.93 2.16
CA GLU A 382 15.53 25.40 2.14
C GLU A 382 15.48 25.98 0.71
N ALA A 383 16.01 25.24 -0.28
CA ALA A 383 15.93 25.59 -1.71
C ALA A 383 14.51 25.89 -2.19
N VAL A 384 13.50 25.13 -1.71
CA VAL A 384 12.09 25.34 -2.07
C VAL A 384 11.60 26.69 -1.56
N GLY A 385 11.99 27.08 -0.35
CA GLY A 385 11.65 28.39 0.22
C GLY A 385 12.23 29.54 -0.60
N TRP A 386 13.46 29.38 -1.11
CA TRP A 386 14.06 30.36 -2.02
C TRP A 386 13.35 30.45 -3.36
N VAL A 387 12.96 29.32 -3.96
CA VAL A 387 12.18 29.29 -5.21
C VAL A 387 10.84 29.99 -5.04
N LEU A 388 10.14 29.72 -3.94
CA LEU A 388 8.89 30.38 -3.60
C LEU A 388 9.07 31.90 -3.40
N LEU A 389 10.14 32.33 -2.73
CA LEU A 389 10.41 33.75 -2.50
C LEU A 389 10.74 34.47 -3.82
N ALA A 390 11.57 33.86 -4.67
CA ALA A 390 11.92 34.41 -5.97
C ALA A 390 10.70 34.48 -6.91
N GLY A 391 9.90 33.41 -6.98
CA GLY A 391 8.72 33.36 -7.85
C GLY A 391 7.52 34.19 -7.35
N SER A 392 7.47 34.50 -6.05
CA SER A 392 6.45 35.40 -5.50
C SER A 392 6.80 36.88 -5.65
N GLU A 393 8.07 37.23 -5.83
CA GLU A 393 8.57 38.62 -5.76
C GLU A 393 8.12 39.33 -4.47
N GLY A 394 7.96 38.58 -3.37
CA GLY A 394 7.45 39.07 -2.08
C GLY A 394 5.94 39.37 -2.05
N ARG A 395 5.19 39.06 -3.11
CA ARG A 395 3.73 39.21 -3.17
C ARG A 395 3.02 38.00 -2.55
N PRO A 396 1.76 38.14 -2.10
CA PRO A 396 0.94 37.00 -1.75
C PRO A 396 0.82 36.03 -2.93
N ILE A 397 0.88 34.74 -2.64
CA ILE A 397 0.74 33.65 -3.63
C ILE A 397 -0.30 32.65 -3.17
N THR A 398 -0.76 31.82 -4.10
CA THR A 398 -1.57 30.64 -3.77
C THR A 398 -0.70 29.40 -3.82
N VAL A 399 -0.60 28.64 -2.73
CA VAL A 399 0.27 27.46 -2.64
C VAL A 399 -0.60 26.21 -2.49
N PHE A 400 -0.28 25.16 -3.24
CA PHE A 400 -0.81 23.82 -2.99
C PHE A 400 0.25 22.94 -2.34
N GLY A 401 -0.20 22.12 -1.40
CA GLY A 401 0.68 21.23 -0.65
C GLY A 401 -0.07 20.33 0.31
N GLU A 402 0.69 19.77 1.24
CA GLU A 402 0.20 18.81 2.22
C GLU A 402 0.45 19.31 3.64
N TRP A 403 -0.58 19.25 4.47
CA TRP A 403 -0.52 19.60 5.88
C TRP A 403 -0.58 18.34 6.75
N ASP A 404 0.48 18.04 7.51
CA ASP A 404 0.53 16.86 8.39
C ASP A 404 0.05 17.12 9.84
N GLY A 405 -0.31 18.37 10.15
CA GLY A 405 -0.68 18.78 11.51
C GLY A 405 0.37 19.62 12.22
N GLU A 406 1.62 19.58 11.75
CA GLU A 406 2.75 20.32 12.32
C GLU A 406 3.44 21.19 11.28
N GLN A 407 3.65 20.65 10.08
CA GLN A 407 4.38 21.28 8.99
C GLN A 407 3.65 21.14 7.66
N PHE A 408 3.93 22.08 6.76
CA PHE A 408 3.37 22.14 5.42
C PHE A 408 4.42 21.76 4.38
N GLU A 409 4.09 20.84 3.48
CA GLU A 409 4.91 20.55 2.30
C GLU A 409 4.34 21.24 1.08
N ALA A 410 4.97 22.31 0.64
CA ALA A 410 4.61 22.98 -0.61
C ALA A 410 5.02 22.11 -1.80
N LEU A 411 4.07 21.83 -2.70
CA LEU A 411 4.28 21.04 -3.92
C LEU A 411 4.17 21.88 -5.19
N SER A 412 3.35 22.93 -5.17
CA SER A 412 3.23 23.89 -6.26
C SER A 412 2.73 25.24 -5.75
N PHE A 413 2.85 26.26 -6.58
CA PHE A 413 2.21 27.54 -6.32
C PHE A 413 1.76 28.22 -7.60
N VAL A 414 0.82 29.15 -7.44
CA VAL A 414 0.32 30.04 -8.47
C VAL A 414 0.65 31.47 -8.06
N CYS A 415 1.34 32.18 -8.95
CA CYS A 415 1.63 33.61 -8.84
C CYS A 415 1.35 34.27 -10.19
N ALA A 416 0.58 35.37 -10.20
CA ALA A 416 0.24 36.11 -11.43
C ALA A 416 -0.25 35.20 -12.59
N GLU A 417 -1.19 34.30 -12.31
CA GLU A 417 -1.75 33.30 -13.24
C GLU A 417 -0.76 32.27 -13.80
N ARG A 418 0.47 32.22 -13.28
CA ARG A 418 1.47 31.21 -13.63
C ARG A 418 1.49 30.11 -12.58
N PHE A 419 1.28 28.87 -13.02
CA PHE A 419 1.47 27.68 -12.20
C PHE A 419 2.94 27.25 -12.24
N ILE A 420 3.50 26.98 -11.06
CA ILE A 420 4.89 26.53 -10.89
C ILE A 420 4.88 25.29 -10.00
N HIS A 421 5.43 24.19 -10.51
CA HIS A 421 5.61 22.95 -9.77
C HIS A 421 7.00 22.95 -9.10
N LEU A 422 7.05 22.69 -7.80
CA LEU A 422 8.27 22.88 -7.00
C LEU A 422 9.22 21.68 -7.13
N TYR A 423 8.68 20.46 -7.20
CA TYR A 423 9.51 19.26 -7.29
C TYR A 423 10.38 19.23 -8.56
N SER A 424 9.86 19.73 -9.70
CA SER A 424 10.66 19.84 -10.94
C SER A 424 11.85 20.81 -10.88
N ILE A 425 11.87 21.72 -9.89
CA ILE A 425 12.91 22.75 -9.75
C ILE A 425 13.95 22.33 -8.70
N CYS A 426 13.52 21.58 -7.70
CA CYS A 426 14.34 21.20 -6.56
C CYS A 426 14.71 19.70 -6.56
N GLU A 427 14.64 19.01 -7.70
CA GLU A 427 15.08 17.62 -7.78
C GLU A 427 16.55 17.51 -7.35
N PRO A 428 16.92 16.50 -6.53
CA PRO A 428 18.31 16.27 -6.15
C PRO A 428 19.27 16.15 -7.35
N SER A 429 18.79 15.59 -8.47
CA SER A 429 19.54 15.44 -9.73
C SER A 429 19.92 16.77 -10.38
N SER A 430 19.09 17.80 -10.22
CA SER A 430 19.29 19.12 -10.83
C SER A 430 20.29 20.00 -10.06
N LEU A 431 20.60 19.66 -8.81
CA LEU A 431 21.57 20.38 -7.98
C LEU A 431 22.99 19.81 -8.10
N GLU A 432 23.15 18.50 -8.31
CA GLU A 432 24.48 17.89 -8.54
C GLU A 432 25.09 18.28 -9.89
N ALA A 433 24.26 18.47 -10.93
CA ALA A 433 24.72 18.91 -12.25
C ALA A 433 25.16 20.39 -12.30
N ALA A 434 24.74 21.20 -11.32
CA ALA A 434 25.09 22.63 -11.27
C ALA A 434 26.35 22.92 -10.44
N SER A 435 26.94 21.91 -9.78
CA SER A 435 28.20 22.04 -9.01
C SER A 435 29.45 21.57 -9.78
N SER A 436 29.29 21.21 -11.05
CA SER A 436 30.36 20.65 -11.89
C SER A 436 30.61 21.44 -13.19
N ASP A 437 30.38 22.75 -13.18
CA ASP A 437 30.84 23.68 -14.22
C ASP A 437 31.68 24.83 -13.63
#